data_AF-A0AAW2U809-F1
#
_entry.id   AF-A0AAW2U809-F1
#
_cell.length_a   1.000
_cell.length_b   1.000
_cell.length_c   1.000
_cell.angle_alpha   90.00
_cell.angle_beta   90.00
_cell.angle_gamma   90.00
#
_symmetry.space_group_name_H-M   'P 1'
#
loop_
_entity.id
_entity.type
_entity.pdbx_description
1 polymer ?
#
loop_
_entity_poly.entity_id
_entity_poly.type
_entity_poly.pdbx_seq_one_letter_code
_entity_poly.pdbx_strand_id
1 'polypeptide(L)'
;MKLPIDLPGFAFRNARLAVQRLVDTLGGCAEESEKRMKSGEEPTCLIDFWMQDNLRELSEKPYEYSYKEIGGHLFDFLFAAQDASTSSLLWAVAYLDSHPHVLEKVRKEVANYWVPEDGSIITGEKLREMKYTEAVAREVVRIRAPATMVPHIAGVDFPLTENYVIPKGTIVFPSVFDSSFQGFTEPEAFDPDRFTEERQEDRVYKKNFLAFGAGAHQCVGQRYAINHLMLFIAMFATLVNFKRDRIYGCDEISYVPTIVPKDDCRVFLSQRCTRFPSLQ
;
A
#
# COMPACT_ATOMS: atom_id res chain seq x y z
N MET A 1 17.68 -3.40 17.40
CA MET A 1 18.02 -4.37 16.33
C MET A 1 18.54 -5.65 16.99
N LYS A 2 18.00 -6.83 16.65
CA LYS A 2 18.49 -8.11 17.21
C LYS A 2 19.64 -8.64 16.33
N LEU A 3 20.68 -9.21 16.93
CA LEU A 3 21.81 -9.77 16.20
C LEU A 3 21.37 -10.97 15.33
N PRO A 4 21.92 -11.14 14.12
CA PRO A 4 21.54 -12.23 13.20
C PRO A 4 22.19 -13.57 13.60
N ILE A 5 21.92 -14.02 14.82
CA ILE A 5 22.48 -15.25 15.39
C ILE A 5 21.50 -16.40 15.13
N ASP A 6 21.95 -17.43 14.40
CA ASP A 6 21.16 -18.61 14.05
C ASP A 6 21.30 -19.73 15.11
N LEU A 7 20.76 -19.46 16.30
CA LEU A 7 20.70 -20.44 17.40
C LEU A 7 19.25 -20.63 17.89
N PRO A 8 18.89 -21.82 18.42
CA PRO A 8 17.57 -22.07 19.00
C PRO A 8 17.16 -21.00 20.01
N GLY A 9 15.94 -20.47 19.87
CA GLY A 9 15.40 -19.41 20.73
C GLY A 9 15.76 -17.97 20.31
N PHE A 10 16.68 -17.79 19.37
CA PHE A 10 17.03 -16.45 18.86
C PHE A 10 16.05 -15.99 17.78
N ALA A 11 15.78 -14.69 17.76
CA ALA A 11 14.80 -14.12 16.85
C ALA A 11 15.14 -14.32 15.37
N PHE A 12 16.42 -14.30 15.00
CA PHE A 12 16.85 -14.54 13.63
C PHE A 12 16.55 -15.97 13.17
N ARG A 13 16.85 -16.98 13.99
CA ARG A 13 16.48 -18.37 13.70
C ARG A 13 14.97 -18.55 13.61
N ASN A 14 14.22 -17.96 14.54
CA ASN A 14 12.75 -18.01 14.52
C ASN A 14 12.18 -17.36 13.25
N ALA A 15 12.74 -16.22 12.82
CA ALA A 15 12.35 -15.56 11.58
C ALA A 15 12.64 -16.44 10.35
N ARG A 16 13.83 -17.05 10.27
CA ARG A 16 14.18 -17.97 9.16
C ARG A 16 13.22 -19.16 9.08
N LEU A 17 12.91 -19.78 10.22
CA LEU A 17 11.97 -20.91 10.28
C LEU A 17 10.55 -20.46 9.92
N ALA A 18 10.14 -19.27 10.34
CA ALA A 18 8.83 -18.69 9.98
C ALA A 18 8.72 -18.41 8.49
N VAL A 19 9.75 -17.82 7.87
CA VAL A 19 9.79 -17.59 6.41
C VAL A 19 9.67 -18.91 5.66
N GLN A 20 10.45 -19.93 6.03
CA GLN A 20 10.37 -21.23 5.38
C GLN A 20 8.95 -21.82 5.48
N ARG A 21 8.33 -21.77 6.67
CA ARG A 21 6.96 -22.24 6.87
C ARG A 21 5.93 -21.45 6.04
N LEU A 22 6.08 -20.13 5.94
CA LEU A 22 5.18 -19.28 5.14
C LEU A 22 5.28 -19.62 3.66
N VAL A 23 6.51 -19.75 3.13
CA VAL A 23 6.74 -20.14 1.73
C VAL A 23 6.13 -21.50 1.44
N ASP A 24 6.32 -22.49 2.31
CA ASP A 24 5.76 -23.83 2.10
C ASP A 24 4.22 -23.82 2.16
N THR A 25 3.64 -23.02 3.06
CA THR A 25 2.19 -22.86 3.17
C THR A 25 1.60 -22.22 1.91
N LEU A 26 2.21 -21.13 1.44
CA LEU A 26 1.79 -20.43 0.22
C LEU A 26 2.00 -21.28 -1.04
N GLY A 27 3.05 -22.10 -1.07
CA GLY A 27 3.24 -23.10 -2.11
C GLY A 27 2.11 -24.13 -2.14
N GLY A 28 1.68 -24.62 -0.98
CA GLY A 28 0.49 -25.47 -0.88
C GLY A 28 -0.78 -24.77 -1.40
N CYS A 29 -0.97 -23.48 -1.10
CA CYS A 29 -2.09 -22.70 -1.66
C CYS A 29 -2.02 -22.59 -3.19
N ALA A 30 -0.82 -22.43 -3.75
CA ALA A 30 -0.64 -22.41 -5.20
C ALA A 30 -0.97 -23.77 -5.84
N GLU A 31 -0.57 -24.88 -5.20
CA GLU A 31 -0.94 -26.22 -5.66
C GLU A 31 -2.47 -26.43 -5.68
N GLU A 32 -3.16 -26.01 -4.62
CA GLU A 32 -4.62 -26.12 -4.55
C GLU A 32 -5.30 -25.20 -5.58
N SER A 33 -4.77 -24.01 -5.80
CA SER A 33 -5.24 -23.09 -6.85
C SER A 33 -5.08 -23.71 -8.24
N GLU A 34 -3.96 -24.38 -8.52
CA GLU A 34 -3.74 -25.05 -9.80
C GLU A 34 -4.79 -26.14 -10.07
N LYS A 35 -5.13 -26.95 -9.06
CA LYS A 35 -6.18 -27.98 -9.18
C LYS A 35 -7.52 -27.36 -9.55
N ARG A 36 -7.90 -26.25 -8.90
CA ARG A 36 -9.15 -25.52 -9.16
C ARG A 36 -9.16 -24.84 -10.53
N MET A 37 -8.07 -24.19 -10.93
CA MET A 37 -8.01 -23.54 -12.24
C MET A 37 -8.01 -24.56 -13.38
N LYS A 38 -7.39 -25.73 -13.19
CA LYS A 38 -7.47 -26.85 -14.15
C LYS A 38 -8.87 -27.49 -14.23
N SER A 39 -9.66 -27.48 -13.14
CA SER A 39 -11.05 -27.97 -13.16
C SER A 39 -12.02 -26.97 -13.81
N GLY A 40 -11.55 -25.78 -14.18
CA GLY A 40 -12.37 -24.74 -14.81
C GLY A 40 -13.22 -23.94 -13.81
N GLU A 41 -12.84 -23.93 -12.53
CA GLU A 41 -13.47 -23.05 -11.55
C GLU A 41 -13.13 -21.58 -11.82
N GLU A 42 -14.04 -20.68 -11.45
CA GLU A 42 -13.81 -19.25 -11.53
C GLU A 42 -12.75 -18.79 -10.51
N PRO A 43 -11.82 -17.90 -10.90
CA PRO A 43 -10.81 -17.38 -10.00
C PRO A 43 -11.43 -16.48 -8.91
N THR A 44 -11.04 -16.72 -7.66
CA THR A 44 -11.62 -16.04 -6.48
C THR A 44 -10.62 -15.19 -5.70
N CYS A 45 -9.33 -15.38 -5.94
CA CYS A 45 -8.27 -14.69 -5.23
C CYS A 45 -7.07 -14.40 -6.15
N LEU A 46 -6.12 -13.60 -5.67
CA LEU A 46 -4.92 -13.25 -6.45
C LEU A 46 -4.14 -14.48 -6.92
N ILE A 47 -4.08 -15.54 -6.10
CA ILE A 47 -3.40 -16.79 -6.45
C ILE A 47 -4.10 -17.45 -7.64
N ASP A 48 -5.44 -17.49 -7.64
CA ASP A 48 -6.22 -18.07 -8.74
C ASP A 48 -6.04 -17.29 -10.04
N PHE A 49 -6.12 -15.95 -9.99
CA PHE A 49 -5.88 -15.13 -11.18
C PHE A 49 -4.47 -15.34 -11.73
N TRP A 50 -3.47 -15.37 -10.87
CA TRP A 50 -2.09 -15.62 -11.29
C TRP A 50 -1.92 -17.04 -11.84
N MET A 51 -2.52 -18.04 -11.21
CA MET A 51 -2.44 -19.43 -11.65
C MET A 51 -3.15 -19.65 -12.98
N GLN A 52 -4.30 -19.00 -13.21
CA GLN A 52 -5.00 -19.04 -14.48
C GLN A 52 -4.12 -18.50 -15.62
N ASP A 53 -3.47 -17.36 -15.42
CA ASP A 53 -2.54 -16.79 -16.40
C ASP A 53 -1.31 -17.69 -16.59
N ASN A 54 -0.76 -18.25 -15.51
CA ASN A 54 0.37 -19.18 -15.57
C ASN A 54 0.04 -20.43 -16.40
N LEU A 55 -1.11 -21.06 -16.16
CA LEU A 55 -1.57 -22.22 -16.92
C LEU A 55 -1.76 -21.91 -18.41
N ARG A 56 -2.24 -20.70 -18.74
CA ARG A 56 -2.31 -20.24 -20.14
C ARG A 56 -0.90 -20.16 -20.75
N GLU A 57 0.04 -19.51 -20.08
CA GLU A 57 1.43 -19.38 -20.56
C GLU A 57 2.12 -20.73 -20.72
N LEU A 58 1.95 -21.67 -19.79
CA LEU A 58 2.50 -23.03 -19.89
C LEU A 58 1.98 -23.79 -21.11
N SER A 59 0.74 -23.53 -21.52
CA SER A 59 0.16 -24.14 -22.73
C SER A 59 0.79 -23.60 -24.02
N GLU A 60 1.25 -22.35 -24.02
CA GLU A 60 1.91 -21.71 -25.16
C GLU A 60 3.41 -21.98 -25.19
N LYS A 61 4.05 -21.98 -24.02
CA LYS A 61 5.48 -22.19 -23.83
C LYS A 61 5.74 -22.97 -22.53
N PRO A 62 5.95 -24.30 -22.62
CA PRO A 62 6.26 -25.10 -21.45
C PRO A 62 7.55 -24.65 -20.76
N TYR A 63 7.50 -24.50 -19.43
CA TYR A 63 8.65 -24.28 -18.56
C TYR A 63 8.44 -24.99 -17.22
N GLU A 64 9.53 -25.25 -16.50
CA GLU A 64 9.47 -25.86 -15.17
C GLU A 64 9.40 -24.77 -14.09
N TYR A 65 8.57 -25.00 -13.08
CA TYR A 65 8.49 -24.19 -11.86
C TYR A 65 8.22 -25.09 -10.67
N SER A 66 8.53 -24.59 -9.47
CA SER A 66 8.13 -25.24 -8.22
C SER A 66 7.10 -24.41 -7.48
N TYR A 67 6.20 -25.08 -6.76
CA TYR A 67 5.29 -24.41 -5.83
C TYR A 67 6.03 -23.65 -4.73
N LYS A 68 7.25 -24.07 -4.40
CA LYS A 68 8.11 -23.35 -3.46
C LYS A 68 8.52 -21.98 -3.99
N GLU A 69 8.86 -21.87 -5.27
CA GLU A 69 9.18 -20.59 -5.91
C GLU A 69 7.95 -19.67 -5.97
N ILE A 70 6.79 -20.20 -6.37
CA ILE A 70 5.53 -19.45 -6.35
C ILE A 70 5.21 -18.98 -4.92
N GLY A 71 5.33 -19.86 -3.93
CA GLY A 71 5.15 -19.52 -2.53
C GLY A 71 6.10 -18.43 -2.04
N GLY A 72 7.33 -18.40 -2.54
CA GLY A 72 8.31 -17.34 -2.30
C GLY A 72 7.85 -16.00 -2.85
N HIS A 73 7.41 -15.95 -4.10
CA HIS A 73 6.88 -14.73 -4.71
C HIS A 73 5.60 -14.22 -4.04
N LEU A 74 4.69 -15.12 -3.65
CA LEU A 74 3.51 -14.76 -2.86
C LEU A 74 3.92 -14.13 -1.52
N PHE A 75 4.95 -14.69 -0.87
CA PHE A 75 5.48 -14.12 0.37
C PHE A 75 6.09 -12.73 0.15
N ASP A 76 6.83 -12.51 -0.94
CA ASP A 76 7.40 -11.20 -1.28
C ASP A 76 6.31 -10.12 -1.44
N PHE A 77 5.19 -10.45 -2.13
CA PHE A 77 4.07 -9.52 -2.26
C PHE A 77 3.42 -9.18 -0.92
N LEU A 78 3.17 -10.19 -0.08
CA LEU A 78 2.59 -9.98 1.26
C LEU A 78 3.52 -9.16 2.15
N PHE A 79 4.81 -9.48 2.15
CA PHE A 79 5.84 -8.78 2.90
C PHE A 79 5.91 -7.30 2.50
N ALA A 80 5.96 -7.02 1.19
CA ALA A 80 6.02 -5.65 0.67
C ALA A 80 4.75 -4.84 0.99
N ALA A 81 3.57 -5.47 0.91
CA ALA A 81 2.30 -4.78 1.06
C ALA A 81 1.91 -4.50 2.53
N GLN A 82 2.29 -5.38 3.47
CA GLN A 82 1.77 -5.37 4.84
C GLN A 82 2.06 -4.07 5.58
N ASP A 83 3.34 -3.73 5.74
CA ASP A 83 3.74 -2.56 6.53
C ASP A 83 3.40 -1.26 5.81
N ALA A 84 3.58 -1.22 4.48
CA ALA A 84 3.27 -0.04 3.66
C ALA A 84 1.76 0.31 3.69
N SER A 85 0.90 -0.71 3.59
CA SER A 85 -0.54 -0.52 3.70
C SER A 85 -0.92 -0.09 5.11
N THR A 86 -0.43 -0.77 6.14
CA THR A 86 -0.71 -0.44 7.55
C THR A 86 -0.37 1.03 7.84
N SER A 87 0.82 1.48 7.45
CA SER A 87 1.23 2.89 7.54
C SER A 87 0.21 3.83 6.90
N SER A 88 -0.16 3.55 5.63
CA SER A 88 -1.10 4.40 4.89
C SER A 88 -2.48 4.46 5.54
N LEU A 89 -2.98 3.33 6.07
CA LEU A 89 -4.26 3.26 6.77
C LEU A 89 -4.25 4.10 8.05
N LEU A 90 -3.19 3.99 8.88
CA LEU A 90 -3.06 4.76 10.12
C LEU A 90 -3.00 6.28 9.83
N TRP A 91 -2.23 6.68 8.81
CA TRP A 91 -2.17 8.09 8.42
C TRP A 91 -3.49 8.60 7.83
N ALA A 92 -4.22 7.78 7.07
CA ALA A 92 -5.57 8.16 6.61
C ALA A 92 -6.51 8.44 7.78
N VAL A 93 -6.50 7.60 8.82
CA VAL A 93 -7.30 7.86 10.04
C VAL A 93 -6.88 9.16 10.72
N ALA A 94 -5.58 9.39 10.90
CA ALA A 94 -5.04 10.60 11.53
C ALA A 94 -5.42 11.89 10.75
N TYR A 95 -5.30 11.88 9.43
CA TYR A 95 -5.62 13.04 8.60
C TYR A 95 -7.12 13.28 8.51
N LEU A 96 -7.95 12.24 8.38
CA LEU A 96 -9.40 12.41 8.34
C LEU A 96 -9.98 12.91 9.67
N ASP A 97 -9.45 12.47 10.82
CA ASP A 97 -9.84 12.96 12.15
C ASP A 97 -9.51 14.46 12.32
N SER A 98 -8.33 14.86 11.85
CA SER A 98 -7.86 16.26 11.93
C SER A 98 -8.46 17.19 10.87
N HIS A 99 -9.08 16.66 9.81
CA HIS A 99 -9.65 17.43 8.70
C HIS A 99 -11.13 17.07 8.49
N PRO A 100 -12.04 17.50 9.40
CA PRO A 100 -13.45 17.14 9.33
C PRO A 100 -14.15 17.58 8.03
N HIS A 101 -13.66 18.65 7.39
CA HIS A 101 -14.17 19.10 6.10
C HIS A 101 -13.83 18.14 4.95
N VAL A 102 -12.63 17.52 4.96
CA VAL A 102 -12.25 16.47 4.01
C VAL A 102 -13.09 15.22 4.27
N LEU A 103 -13.21 14.81 5.54
CA LEU A 103 -14.02 13.66 5.93
C LEU A 103 -15.49 13.83 5.48
N GLU A 104 -16.06 15.02 5.61
CA GLU A 104 -17.43 15.29 5.18
C GLU A 104 -17.58 15.24 3.65
N LYS A 105 -16.61 15.76 2.89
CA LYS A 105 -16.58 15.62 1.42
C LYS A 105 -16.51 14.14 1.00
N VAL A 106 -15.66 13.33 1.64
CA VAL A 106 -15.58 11.87 1.41
C VAL A 106 -16.92 11.20 1.71
N ARG A 107 -17.53 11.47 2.86
CA ARG A 107 -18.84 10.88 3.23
C ARG A 107 -19.93 11.23 2.22
N LYS A 108 -19.99 12.48 1.77
CA LYS A 108 -20.95 12.93 0.76
C LYS A 108 -20.74 12.23 -0.58
N GLU A 109 -19.50 12.10 -1.02
CA GLU A 109 -19.18 11.39 -2.27
C GLU A 109 -19.57 9.91 -2.18
N VAL A 110 -19.12 9.21 -1.14
CA VAL A 110 -19.35 7.76 -0.97
C VAL A 110 -20.85 7.45 -0.90
N ALA A 111 -21.65 8.30 -0.25
CA ALA A 111 -23.11 8.15 -0.15
C ALA A 111 -23.83 8.18 -1.51
N ASN A 112 -23.23 8.73 -2.56
CA ASN A 112 -23.79 8.70 -3.92
C ASN A 112 -23.66 7.32 -4.59
N TYR A 113 -22.74 6.48 -4.12
CA TYR A 113 -22.37 5.21 -4.77
C TYR A 113 -22.64 3.98 -3.90
N TRP A 114 -22.68 4.14 -2.59
CA TRP A 114 -22.81 3.03 -1.66
C TRP A 114 -23.53 3.42 -0.37
N VAL A 115 -24.50 2.58 0.01
CA VAL A 115 -25.25 2.66 1.27
C VAL A 115 -25.12 1.30 1.95
N PRO A 116 -24.45 1.17 3.11
CA PRO A 116 -24.20 -0.12 3.76
C PRO A 116 -25.46 -0.96 4.02
N GLU A 117 -26.60 -0.30 4.23
CA GLU A 117 -27.88 -0.89 4.58
C GLU A 117 -28.56 -1.66 3.46
N ASP A 118 -28.25 -1.38 2.19
CA ASP A 118 -28.93 -1.99 1.04
C ASP A 118 -28.39 -3.40 0.69
N GLY A 119 -27.35 -3.85 1.40
CA GLY A 119 -26.70 -5.14 1.19
C GLY A 119 -25.75 -5.16 -0.02
N SER A 120 -25.56 -4.05 -0.71
CA SER A 120 -24.61 -3.94 -1.83
C SER A 120 -23.17 -3.79 -1.35
N ILE A 121 -22.24 -4.23 -2.18
CA ILE A 121 -20.80 -4.05 -1.98
C ILE A 121 -20.28 -2.85 -2.79
N ILE A 122 -19.12 -2.33 -2.37
CA ILE A 122 -18.34 -1.39 -3.19
C ILE A 122 -17.63 -2.21 -4.28
N THR A 123 -18.11 -2.11 -5.52
CA THR A 123 -17.47 -2.76 -6.67
C THR A 123 -16.29 -1.93 -7.18
N GLY A 124 -15.46 -2.52 -8.04
CA GLY A 124 -14.38 -1.80 -8.70
C GLY A 124 -14.89 -0.64 -9.57
N GLU A 125 -16.08 -0.75 -10.17
CA GLU A 125 -16.73 0.34 -10.91
C GLU A 125 -17.07 1.50 -9.99
N LYS A 126 -17.78 1.21 -8.88
CA LYS A 126 -18.15 2.24 -7.89
C LYS A 126 -16.92 2.95 -7.32
N LEU A 127 -15.88 2.18 -6.98
CA LEU A 127 -14.64 2.73 -6.44
C LEU A 127 -13.95 3.68 -7.43
N ARG A 128 -13.98 3.38 -8.74
CA ARG A 128 -13.42 4.26 -9.79
C ARG A 128 -14.14 5.60 -9.89
N GLU A 129 -15.40 5.69 -9.50
CA GLU A 129 -16.17 6.94 -9.53
C GLU A 129 -15.92 7.83 -8.31
N MET A 130 -15.35 7.29 -7.22
CA MET A 130 -15.04 8.04 -5.99
C MET A 130 -13.74 8.87 -6.13
N LYS A 131 -13.75 9.84 -7.04
CA LYS A 131 -12.57 10.64 -7.44
C LYS A 131 -11.96 11.45 -6.28
N TYR A 132 -12.79 12.01 -5.41
CA TYR A 132 -12.32 12.75 -4.26
C TYR A 132 -11.70 11.81 -3.22
N THR A 133 -12.29 10.65 -2.99
CA THR A 133 -11.71 9.61 -2.13
C THR A 133 -10.37 9.10 -2.68
N GLU A 134 -10.23 8.96 -4.00
CA GLU A 134 -8.93 8.72 -4.66
C GLU A 134 -7.94 9.84 -4.35
N ALA A 135 -8.35 11.10 -4.51
CA ALA A 135 -7.52 12.27 -4.21
C ALA A 135 -7.03 12.29 -2.76
N VAL A 136 -7.88 11.92 -1.79
CA VAL A 136 -7.52 11.76 -0.38
C VAL A 136 -6.49 10.65 -0.21
N ALA A 137 -6.72 9.47 -0.79
CA ALA A 137 -5.78 8.35 -0.71
C ALA A 137 -4.40 8.73 -1.27
N ARG A 138 -4.37 9.46 -2.38
CA ARG A 138 -3.14 9.97 -3.01
C ARG A 138 -2.43 11.02 -2.15
N GLU A 139 -3.17 11.91 -1.50
CA GLU A 139 -2.58 12.91 -0.60
C GLU A 139 -1.99 12.26 0.65
N VAL A 140 -2.64 11.25 1.22
CA VAL A 140 -2.10 10.47 2.35
C VAL A 140 -0.73 9.88 1.99
N VAL A 141 -0.61 9.22 0.84
CA VAL A 141 0.68 8.60 0.44
C VAL A 141 1.71 9.64 -0.03
N ARG A 142 1.30 10.82 -0.49
CA ARG A 142 2.23 11.92 -0.81
C ARG A 142 2.86 12.48 0.45
N ILE A 143 2.03 12.90 1.41
CA ILE A 143 2.46 13.60 2.62
C ILE A 143 3.05 12.66 3.68
N ARG A 144 2.78 11.36 3.57
CA ARG A 144 3.29 10.27 4.43
C ARG A 144 3.58 9.02 3.60
N ALA A 145 4.56 9.12 2.70
CA ALA A 145 5.05 7.99 1.92
C ALA A 145 5.58 6.86 2.84
N PRO A 146 4.99 5.66 2.84
CA PRO A 146 5.35 4.62 3.82
C PRO A 146 6.82 4.23 3.80
N ALA A 147 7.37 3.99 2.60
CA ALA A 147 8.81 3.86 2.39
C ALA A 147 9.37 5.25 2.08
N THR A 148 10.31 5.73 2.89
CA THR A 148 10.83 7.11 2.78
C THR A 148 12.00 7.25 1.82
N MET A 149 12.73 6.16 1.55
CA MET A 149 13.89 6.13 0.67
C MET A 149 14.05 4.78 -0.03
N VAL A 150 14.75 4.76 -1.17
CA VAL A 150 15.03 3.53 -1.93
C VAL A 150 16.53 3.41 -2.20
N PRO A 151 17.28 2.65 -1.38
CA PRO A 151 18.73 2.53 -1.53
C PRO A 151 19.14 1.89 -2.87
N HIS A 152 20.18 2.41 -3.52
CA HIS A 152 20.80 1.81 -4.70
C HIS A 152 22.32 1.75 -4.53
N ILE A 153 22.99 0.89 -5.29
CA ILE A 153 24.46 0.84 -5.39
C ILE A 153 24.86 1.19 -6.82
N ALA A 154 25.76 2.15 -7.00
CA ALA A 154 26.28 2.52 -8.31
C ALA A 154 27.10 1.36 -8.91
N GLY A 155 26.58 0.70 -9.95
CA GLY A 155 27.29 -0.42 -10.61
C GLY A 155 28.50 0.03 -11.45
N VAL A 156 28.52 1.29 -11.84
CA VAL A 156 29.56 1.99 -12.60
C VAL A 156 29.67 3.42 -12.10
N ASP A 157 30.73 4.13 -12.49
CA ASP A 157 30.82 5.57 -12.27
C ASP A 157 29.64 6.26 -13.00
N PHE A 158 28.78 6.92 -12.23
CA PHE A 158 27.52 7.47 -12.72
C PHE A 158 27.57 9.01 -12.73
N PRO A 159 27.61 9.65 -13.91
CA PRO A 159 27.57 11.12 -14.01
C PRO A 159 26.17 11.62 -13.62
N LEU A 160 26.01 12.07 -12.38
CA LEU A 160 24.73 12.58 -11.86
C LEU A 160 24.43 14.00 -12.36
N THR A 161 25.47 14.83 -12.44
CA THR A 161 25.42 16.17 -13.03
C THR A 161 26.66 16.38 -13.89
N GLU A 162 26.71 17.47 -14.66
CA GLU A 162 27.89 17.83 -15.46
C GLU A 162 29.18 17.91 -14.63
N ASN A 163 29.08 18.24 -13.34
CA ASN A 163 30.24 18.45 -12.45
C ASN A 163 30.34 17.44 -11.31
N TYR A 164 29.50 16.39 -11.30
CA TYR A 164 29.50 15.41 -10.21
C TYR A 164 29.24 13.99 -10.71
N VAL A 165 30.18 13.12 -10.41
CA VAL A 165 30.13 11.68 -10.70
C VAL A 165 30.02 10.93 -9.39
N ILE A 166 29.02 10.05 -9.29
CA ILE A 166 28.90 9.09 -8.21
C ILE A 166 29.86 7.93 -8.52
N PRO A 167 30.88 7.66 -7.69
CA PRO A 167 31.82 6.58 -7.95
C PRO A 167 31.14 5.22 -7.87
N LYS A 168 31.60 4.26 -8.69
CA LYS A 168 31.22 2.86 -8.60
C LYS A 168 31.34 2.33 -7.17
N GLY A 169 30.33 1.58 -6.73
CA GLY A 169 30.23 1.00 -5.39
C GLY A 169 29.61 1.93 -4.35
N THR A 170 29.37 3.20 -4.67
CA THR A 170 28.68 4.13 -3.76
C THR A 170 27.23 3.71 -3.53
N ILE A 171 26.82 3.67 -2.27
CA ILE A 171 25.41 3.50 -1.89
C ILE A 171 24.75 4.88 -1.90
N VAL A 172 23.66 5.01 -2.64
CA VAL A 172 22.86 6.23 -2.72
C VAL A 172 21.49 6.01 -2.09
N PHE A 173 20.99 7.01 -1.37
CA PHE A 173 19.68 6.97 -0.69
C PHE A 173 18.78 8.11 -1.19
N PRO A 174 18.20 8.00 -2.41
CA PRO A 174 17.15 8.92 -2.84
C PRO A 174 15.98 8.90 -1.87
N SER A 175 15.62 10.09 -1.35
CA SER A 175 14.44 10.27 -0.51
C SER A 175 13.21 10.46 -1.41
N VAL A 176 12.28 9.51 -1.35
CA VAL A 176 10.98 9.64 -2.03
C VAL A 176 10.02 10.50 -1.21
N PHE A 177 10.23 10.55 0.11
CA PHE A 177 9.46 11.36 1.03
C PHE A 177 9.73 12.85 0.84
N ASP A 178 10.99 13.27 0.95
CA ASP A 178 11.37 14.69 0.84
C ASP A 178 11.09 15.26 -0.54
N SER A 179 11.17 14.42 -1.59
CA SER A 179 10.85 14.79 -2.96
C SER A 179 9.44 15.38 -3.10
N SER A 180 8.49 14.84 -2.34
CA SER A 180 7.08 15.27 -2.35
C SER A 180 6.85 16.66 -1.76
N PHE A 181 7.86 17.27 -1.12
CA PHE A 181 7.81 18.63 -0.57
C PHE A 181 8.53 19.68 -1.41
N GLN A 182 9.15 19.29 -2.54
CA GLN A 182 9.98 20.16 -3.37
C GLN A 182 9.30 20.64 -4.65
N GLY A 183 7.97 20.52 -4.76
CA GLY A 183 7.22 20.87 -5.97
C GLY A 183 5.79 21.29 -5.72
N PHE A 184 5.05 20.49 -4.95
CA PHE A 184 3.64 20.76 -4.62
C PHE A 184 3.46 22.12 -3.92
N THR A 185 2.34 22.78 -4.21
CA THR A 185 1.96 24.06 -3.56
C THR A 185 1.75 23.84 -2.07
N GLU A 186 2.10 24.75 -1.15
CA GLU A 186 1.89 24.55 0.31
C GLU A 186 2.16 23.11 0.78
N PRO A 187 3.36 22.55 0.50
CA PRO A 187 3.56 21.10 0.42
C PRO A 187 3.35 20.36 1.76
N GLU A 188 3.41 21.09 2.87
CA GLU A 188 3.20 20.57 4.23
C GLU A 188 1.71 20.49 4.60
N ALA A 189 0.82 21.19 3.88
CA ALA A 189 -0.61 21.16 4.13
C ALA A 189 -1.24 19.89 3.54
N PHE A 190 -2.12 19.24 4.30
CA PHE A 190 -2.94 18.13 3.82
C PHE A 190 -4.10 18.67 2.99
N ASP A 191 -3.97 18.56 1.67
CA ASP A 191 -4.93 19.13 0.72
C ASP A 191 -5.16 18.16 -0.45
N PRO A 192 -6.22 17.34 -0.36
CA PRO A 192 -6.59 16.43 -1.44
C PRO A 192 -6.96 17.12 -2.75
N ASP A 193 -7.39 18.39 -2.73
CA ASP A 193 -7.85 19.08 -3.94
C ASP A 193 -6.68 19.21 -4.96
N ARG A 194 -5.42 19.02 -4.56
CA ARG A 194 -4.22 18.92 -5.45
C ARG A 194 -4.34 17.88 -6.56
N PHE A 195 -5.03 16.77 -6.30
CA PHE A 195 -5.13 15.64 -7.23
C PHE A 195 -6.42 15.67 -8.06
N THR A 196 -7.21 16.72 -7.94
CA THR A 196 -8.41 16.93 -8.75
C THR A 196 -8.06 17.22 -10.20
N GLU A 197 -9.05 17.08 -11.10
CA GLU A 197 -8.87 17.38 -12.51
C GLU A 197 -8.56 18.87 -12.75
N GLU A 198 -8.95 19.76 -11.85
CA GLU A 198 -8.67 21.18 -11.94
C GLU A 198 -7.21 21.52 -11.63
N ARG A 199 -6.60 20.85 -10.64
CA ARG A 199 -5.23 21.18 -10.18
C ARG A 199 -4.15 20.26 -10.75
N GLN A 200 -4.41 18.96 -10.85
CA GLN A 200 -3.50 17.96 -11.42
C GLN A 200 -2.02 18.11 -10.99
N GLU A 201 -1.77 18.50 -9.74
CA GLU A 201 -0.43 18.84 -9.27
C GLU A 201 0.51 17.64 -9.34
N ASP A 202 -0.01 16.43 -9.23
CA ASP A 202 0.73 15.19 -9.43
C ASP A 202 1.28 14.99 -10.85
N ARG A 203 0.64 15.60 -11.85
CA ARG A 203 1.11 15.56 -13.24
C ARG A 203 2.15 16.65 -13.48
N VAL A 204 1.89 17.85 -12.97
CA VAL A 204 2.82 19.00 -13.05
C VAL A 204 4.11 18.69 -12.30
N TYR A 205 4.00 18.15 -11.09
CA TYR A 205 5.11 17.79 -10.21
C TYR A 205 5.37 16.28 -10.21
N LYS A 206 5.18 15.61 -11.36
CA LYS A 206 5.39 14.15 -11.50
C LYS A 206 6.76 13.67 -11.01
N LYS A 207 7.81 14.49 -11.21
CA LYS A 207 9.19 14.19 -10.75
C LYS A 207 9.34 14.23 -9.22
N ASN A 208 8.39 14.84 -8.53
CA ASN A 208 8.35 15.00 -7.07
C ASN A 208 7.45 13.96 -6.41
N PHE A 209 6.41 13.48 -7.10
CA PHE A 209 5.51 12.45 -6.56
C PHE A 209 6.07 11.04 -6.76
N LEU A 210 7.02 10.67 -5.90
CA LEU A 210 7.77 9.42 -5.99
C LEU A 210 7.38 8.37 -4.93
N ALA A 211 6.21 8.49 -4.31
CA ALA A 211 5.76 7.58 -3.23
C ALA A 211 5.73 6.09 -3.65
N PHE A 212 5.64 5.81 -4.95
CA PHE A 212 5.69 4.46 -5.53
C PHE A 212 6.97 4.18 -6.34
N GLY A 213 7.99 5.04 -6.21
CA GLY A 213 9.21 4.98 -7.00
C GLY A 213 9.02 5.34 -8.47
N ALA A 214 10.04 5.07 -9.27
CA ALA A 214 10.04 5.30 -10.73
C ALA A 214 11.00 4.33 -11.43
N GLY A 215 10.83 4.16 -12.75
CA GLY A 215 11.71 3.34 -13.58
C GLY A 215 11.51 1.84 -13.38
N ALA A 216 12.57 1.05 -13.58
CA ALA A 216 12.52 -0.41 -13.56
C ALA A 216 12.14 -1.02 -12.20
N HIS A 217 12.28 -0.26 -11.11
CA HIS A 217 11.91 -0.67 -9.75
C HIS A 217 10.67 0.08 -9.23
N GLN A 218 9.85 0.64 -10.11
CA GLN A 218 8.57 1.22 -9.71
C GLN A 218 7.68 0.14 -9.08
N CYS A 219 6.97 0.51 -8.01
CA CYS A 219 6.12 -0.39 -7.25
C CYS A 219 5.02 -0.99 -8.14
N VAL A 220 5.06 -2.31 -8.35
CA VAL A 220 4.02 -3.06 -9.08
C VAL A 220 2.68 -3.07 -8.34
N GLY A 221 2.69 -2.85 -7.03
CA GLY A 221 1.50 -2.80 -6.17
C GLY A 221 0.77 -1.45 -6.13
N GLN A 222 1.21 -0.43 -6.88
CA GLN A 222 0.67 0.93 -6.80
C GLN A 222 -0.86 0.97 -6.93
N ARG A 223 -1.42 0.29 -7.94
CA ARG A 223 -2.88 0.27 -8.16
C ARG A 223 -3.63 -0.44 -7.04
N TYR A 224 -3.08 -1.56 -6.56
CA TYR A 224 -3.64 -2.27 -5.42
C TYR A 224 -3.64 -1.41 -4.16
N ALA A 225 -2.51 -0.76 -3.85
CA ALA A 225 -2.35 0.06 -2.66
C ALA A 225 -3.33 1.25 -2.62
N ILE A 226 -3.48 1.98 -3.74
CA ILE A 226 -4.44 3.08 -3.83
C ILE A 226 -5.88 2.57 -3.72
N ASN A 227 -6.25 1.51 -4.46
CA ASN A 227 -7.60 0.95 -4.37
C ASN A 227 -7.93 0.44 -2.96
N HIS A 228 -6.99 -0.23 -2.31
CA HIS A 228 -7.14 -0.74 -0.95
C HIS A 228 -7.33 0.41 0.05
N LEU A 229 -6.52 1.47 -0.08
CA LEU A 229 -6.63 2.66 0.76
C LEU A 229 -7.96 3.40 0.53
N MET A 230 -8.38 3.55 -0.73
CA MET A 230 -9.68 4.14 -1.07
C MET A 230 -10.84 3.33 -0.48
N LEU A 231 -10.81 2.00 -0.64
CA LEU A 231 -11.84 1.12 -0.12
C LEU A 231 -11.92 1.23 1.42
N PHE A 232 -10.76 1.22 2.08
CA PHE A 232 -10.70 1.45 3.52
C PHE A 232 -11.27 2.81 3.90
N ILE A 233 -10.86 3.91 3.25
CA ILE A 233 -11.35 5.26 3.56
C ILE A 233 -12.87 5.32 3.40
N ALA A 234 -13.41 4.78 2.29
CA ALA A 234 -14.84 4.77 2.03
C ALA A 234 -15.62 3.98 3.09
N MET A 235 -15.16 2.77 3.43
CA MET A 235 -15.79 1.93 4.45
C MET A 235 -15.67 2.55 5.84
N PHE A 236 -14.47 2.97 6.24
CA PHE A 236 -14.19 3.52 7.56
C PHE A 236 -14.96 4.82 7.81
N ALA A 237 -14.95 5.75 6.85
CA ALA A 237 -15.68 7.02 6.97
C ALA A 237 -17.21 6.84 7.05
N THR A 238 -17.74 5.77 6.46
CA THR A 238 -19.19 5.52 6.37
C THR A 238 -19.71 4.70 7.54
N LEU A 239 -19.00 3.63 7.90
CA LEU A 239 -19.45 2.62 8.87
C LEU A 239 -19.23 3.04 10.31
N VAL A 240 -18.20 3.83 10.60
CA VAL A 240 -17.83 4.22 11.97
C VAL A 240 -17.71 5.73 12.14
N ASN A 241 -18.08 6.18 13.32
CA ASN A 241 -17.58 7.42 13.87
C ASN A 241 -16.29 7.08 14.60
N PHE A 242 -15.30 7.95 14.43
CA PHE A 242 -13.99 7.77 15.02
C PHE A 242 -13.52 9.09 15.61
N LYS A 243 -12.78 8.98 16.71
CA LYS A 243 -12.09 10.10 17.34
C LYS A 243 -10.72 9.61 17.81
N ARG A 244 -9.66 10.22 17.32
CA ARG A 244 -8.30 9.86 17.76
C ARG A 244 -8.05 10.30 19.20
N ASP A 245 -7.42 9.43 19.98
CA ASP A 245 -6.92 9.75 21.32
C ASP A 245 -5.59 10.50 21.20
N ARG A 246 -5.67 11.83 21.01
CA ARG A 246 -4.50 12.66 20.72
C ARG A 246 -3.71 12.97 21.99
N ILE A 247 -2.57 12.31 22.13
CA ILE A 247 -1.53 12.64 23.12
C ILE A 247 -0.48 13.59 22.53
N TYR A 248 0.32 14.26 23.38
CA TYR A 248 1.40 15.12 22.92
C TYR A 248 2.36 14.35 22.00
N GLY A 249 2.69 14.95 20.84
CA GLY A 249 3.56 14.33 19.83
C GLY A 249 2.89 13.23 18.99
N CYS A 250 1.56 13.10 19.00
CA CYS A 250 0.85 12.05 18.25
C CYS A 250 1.15 12.06 16.75
N ASP A 251 1.40 13.23 16.17
CA ASP A 251 1.68 13.39 14.73
C ASP A 251 3.17 13.27 14.38
N GLU A 252 4.03 13.03 15.38
CA GLU A 252 5.44 12.70 15.14
C GLU A 252 5.56 11.34 14.44
N ILE A 253 6.59 11.21 13.63
CA ILE A 253 6.85 10.01 12.84
C ILE A 253 7.70 9.02 13.65
N SER A 254 7.25 7.78 13.74
CA SER A 254 8.07 6.64 14.13
C SER A 254 8.49 5.85 12.90
N TYR A 255 9.77 5.47 12.83
CA TYR A 255 10.35 4.73 11.70
C TYR A 255 10.47 3.24 12.07
N VAL A 256 9.51 2.41 11.62
CA VAL A 256 9.54 0.96 11.80
C VAL A 256 8.79 0.24 10.67
N PRO A 257 9.45 -0.65 9.90
CA PRO A 257 10.30 -0.29 8.75
C PRO A 257 9.70 0.73 7.75
N THR A 258 8.42 1.09 7.91
CA THR A 258 7.76 2.22 7.26
C THR A 258 7.52 3.35 8.28
N ILE A 259 6.94 4.47 7.86
CA ILE A 259 6.61 5.57 8.77
C ILE A 259 5.20 5.46 9.34
N VAL A 260 5.06 5.44 10.65
CA VAL A 260 3.75 5.40 11.34
C VAL A 260 3.62 6.53 12.34
N PRO A 261 2.39 6.90 12.76
CA PRO A 261 2.21 7.81 13.89
C PRO A 261 2.86 7.25 15.17
N LYS A 262 3.59 8.09 15.90
CA LYS A 262 4.35 7.68 17.10
C LYS A 262 3.49 7.16 18.25
N ASP A 263 2.20 7.54 18.29
CA ASP A 263 1.23 7.15 19.31
C ASP A 263 0.47 5.85 18.99
N ASP A 264 0.91 5.10 17.97
CA ASP A 264 0.22 3.92 17.43
C ASP A 264 -1.20 4.20 16.89
N CYS A 265 -1.57 5.47 16.70
CA CYS A 265 -2.88 5.91 16.22
C CYS A 265 -4.06 5.30 17.02
N ARG A 266 -4.08 5.48 18.34
CA ARG A 266 -5.21 5.02 19.18
C ARG A 266 -6.48 5.80 18.85
N VAL A 267 -7.59 5.08 18.64
CA VAL A 267 -8.85 5.66 18.16
C VAL A 267 -10.03 5.07 18.91
N PHE A 268 -10.94 5.94 19.35
CA PHE A 268 -12.26 5.55 19.85
C PHE A 268 -13.21 5.37 18.68
N LEU A 269 -13.86 4.21 18.59
CA LEU A 269 -14.80 3.88 17.53
C LEU A 269 -16.22 3.75 18.09
N SER A 270 -17.19 4.30 17.38
CA SER A 270 -18.60 3.99 17.58
C SER A 270 -19.28 3.76 16.23
N GLN A 271 -20.32 2.93 16.23
CA GLN A 271 -21.05 2.63 15.01
C GLN A 271 -21.72 3.89 14.45
N ARG A 272 -21.60 4.12 13.13
CA ARG A 272 -22.25 5.23 12.42
C ARG A 272 -23.41 4.77 11.55
N CYS A 273 -23.27 3.64 10.86
CA CYS A 273 -24.34 3.03 10.06
C CYS A 273 -25.40 2.38 10.95
N THR A 274 -26.60 2.13 10.44
CA THR A 274 -27.63 1.43 11.21
C THR A 274 -27.33 -0.07 11.36
N ARG A 275 -26.69 -0.67 10.34
CA ARG A 275 -26.26 -2.06 10.33
C ARG A 275 -24.99 -2.21 9.50
N PHE A 276 -24.04 -3.02 9.97
CA PHE A 276 -22.85 -3.37 9.19
C PHE A 276 -23.23 -4.27 7.99
N PRO A 277 -22.55 -4.11 6.83
CA PRO A 277 -22.78 -4.94 5.67
C PRO A 277 -22.44 -6.41 5.98
N SER A 278 -23.23 -7.34 5.44
CA SER A 278 -22.93 -8.76 5.49
C SER A 278 -21.96 -9.10 4.36
N LEU A 279 -20.67 -9.26 4.68
CA LEU A 279 -19.66 -9.74 3.74
C LEU A 279 -19.76 -11.28 3.70
N GLN A 280 -20.61 -11.81 2.83
CA GLN A 280 -20.63 -13.24 2.49
C GLN A 280 -19.67 -13.52 1.34
#